data_AF-A0A848L186-F1
#
_entry.id   AF-A0A848L186-F1
#
_cell.length_a   1.000
_cell.length_b   1.000
_cell.length_c   1.000
_cell.angle_alpha   90.00
_cell.angle_beta   90.00
_cell.angle_gamma   90.00
#
_symmetry.space_group_name_H-M   'P 1'
#
loop_
_entity.id
_entity.type
_entity.pdbx_description
1 polymer ?
#
loop_
_entity_poly.entity_id
_entity_poly.type
_entity_poly.pdbx_seq_one_letter_code
_entity_poly.pdbx_strand_id
1 'polypeptide(L)'
;MSISRDVPDDAAQAAADALDAEIAAMRDGESADPQLRWLSNAMSVDPPSNLYRRIERGIGVRRARWWRAAQVAAVLLGLLICWQGVSILILGQWISRHLGEPYGEHMAFEGALAFIAVGIAVLASATRRRWLPLGIVAGVPLGLALGAHGVPEATEFAWGAVLHFSEGIAAIVVLVTFGVAWRYSRVEGAEDDM
;
A
#
# COMPACT_ATOMS: atom_id res chain seq x y z
N MET A 1 20.09 52.28 -31.58
CA MET A 1 19.15 51.24 -32.07
C MET A 1 19.10 50.18 -30.97
N SER A 2 18.13 50.30 -30.07
CA SER A 2 18.00 49.44 -28.89
C SER A 2 17.12 48.25 -29.25
N ILE A 3 17.64 47.03 -29.14
CA ILE A 3 16.84 45.81 -29.29
C ILE A 3 16.16 45.59 -27.95
N SER A 4 14.89 45.99 -27.83
CA SER A 4 14.01 45.54 -26.75
C SER A 4 13.84 44.02 -26.92
N ARG A 5 14.34 43.27 -25.93
CA ARG A 5 14.03 41.86 -25.73
C ARG A 5 12.95 41.77 -24.66
N ASP A 6 11.76 42.25 -24.97
CA ASP A 6 10.57 41.92 -24.20
C ASP A 6 9.91 40.71 -24.85
N VAL A 7 10.47 39.52 -24.62
CA VAL A 7 9.67 38.30 -24.77
C VAL A 7 8.70 38.32 -23.60
N PRO A 8 7.37 38.33 -23.81
CA PRO A 8 6.42 38.28 -22.71
C PRO A 8 6.71 37.05 -21.85
N ASP A 9 6.79 37.21 -20.52
CA ASP A 9 7.13 36.12 -19.59
C ASP A 9 6.26 34.87 -19.82
N ASP A 10 5.00 35.05 -20.24
CA ASP A 10 4.06 33.97 -20.57
C ASP A 10 4.49 33.13 -21.78
N ALA A 11 5.10 33.75 -22.80
CA ALA A 11 5.59 33.05 -24.00
C ALA A 11 6.87 32.27 -23.70
N ALA A 12 7.74 32.82 -22.84
CA ALA A 12 8.93 32.13 -22.36
C ALA A 12 8.55 30.93 -21.46
N GLN A 13 7.56 31.10 -20.59
CA GLN A 13 7.05 30.03 -19.73
C GLN A 13 6.40 28.90 -20.54
N ALA A 14 5.55 29.24 -21.53
CA ALA A 14 4.93 28.23 -22.39
C ALA A 14 5.96 27.43 -23.20
N ALA A 15 7.05 28.06 -23.64
CA ALA A 15 8.15 27.36 -24.32
C ALA A 15 8.94 26.45 -23.37
N ALA A 16 9.12 26.85 -22.12
CA ALA A 16 9.77 26.03 -21.10
C ALA A 16 8.91 24.80 -20.74
N ASP A 17 7.60 24.97 -20.54
CA ASP A 17 6.68 23.88 -20.23
C ASP A 17 6.60 22.86 -21.40
N ALA A 18 6.64 23.36 -22.65
CA ALA A 18 6.70 22.50 -23.83
C ALA A 18 8.00 21.69 -23.91
N LEU A 19 9.13 22.30 -23.56
CA LEU A 19 10.42 21.61 -23.51
C LEU A 19 10.45 20.55 -22.40
N ASP A 20 9.90 20.85 -21.21
CA ASP A 20 9.82 19.90 -20.10
C ASP A 20 8.92 18.69 -20.46
N ALA A 21 7.80 18.94 -21.14
CA ALA A 21 6.94 17.88 -21.65
C ALA A 21 7.67 17.01 -22.69
N GLU A 22 8.47 17.61 -23.58
CA GLU A 22 9.23 16.89 -24.59
C GLU A 22 10.40 16.09 -23.99
N ILE A 23 11.07 16.63 -22.96
CA ILE A 23 12.07 15.90 -22.16
C ILE A 23 11.44 14.69 -21.45
N ALA A 24 10.25 14.86 -20.86
CA ALA A 24 9.51 13.76 -20.23
C ALA A 24 9.14 12.68 -21.26
N ALA A 25 8.60 13.07 -22.42
CA ALA A 25 8.29 12.16 -23.50
C ALA A 25 9.53 11.43 -24.04
N MET A 26 10.67 12.12 -24.18
CA MET A 26 11.96 11.52 -24.53
C MET A 26 12.40 10.45 -23.53
N ARG A 27 12.28 10.75 -22.23
CA ARG A 27 12.64 9.82 -21.15
C ARG A 27 11.82 8.53 -21.20
N ASP A 28 10.56 8.65 -21.56
CA ASP A 28 9.61 7.55 -21.61
C ASP A 28 9.60 6.86 -22.99
N GLY A 29 10.40 7.33 -23.95
CA GLY A 29 10.56 6.74 -25.30
C GLY A 29 9.51 7.18 -26.32
N GLU A 30 8.68 8.17 -26.00
CA GLU A 30 7.48 8.57 -26.73
C GLU A 30 7.63 9.90 -27.51
N SER A 31 8.84 10.45 -27.62
CA SER A 31 9.06 11.74 -28.30
C SER A 31 8.60 11.72 -29.77
N ALA A 32 7.82 12.74 -30.14
CA ALA A 32 7.32 12.93 -31.51
C ALA A 32 8.40 13.43 -32.47
N ASP A 33 9.47 14.07 -31.98
CA ASP A 33 10.55 14.59 -32.80
C ASP A 33 11.50 13.46 -33.27
N PRO A 34 11.58 13.18 -34.58
CA PRO A 34 12.49 12.19 -35.14
C PRO A 34 13.98 12.52 -34.94
N GLN A 35 14.34 13.81 -34.90
CA GLN A 35 15.73 14.25 -34.75
C GLN A 35 16.23 14.04 -33.33
N LEU A 36 15.41 14.39 -32.33
CA LEU A 36 15.73 14.14 -30.92
C LEU A 36 15.82 12.63 -30.62
N ARG A 37 14.90 11.82 -31.16
CA ARG A 37 15.01 10.36 -31.05
C ARG A 37 16.26 9.80 -31.72
N TRP A 38 16.61 10.29 -32.91
CA TRP A 38 17.84 9.88 -33.57
C TRP A 38 19.08 10.25 -32.75
N LEU A 39 19.15 11.48 -32.23
CA LEU A 39 20.26 11.96 -31.41
C LEU A 39 20.37 11.15 -30.11
N SER A 40 19.24 10.87 -29.47
CA SER A 40 19.14 10.03 -28.26
C SER A 40 19.65 8.63 -28.54
N ASN A 41 19.17 7.99 -29.62
CA ASN A 41 19.61 6.65 -30.01
C ASN A 41 21.08 6.60 -30.41
N ALA A 42 21.59 7.65 -31.09
CA ALA A 42 23.00 7.75 -31.48
C ALA A 42 23.92 7.94 -30.27
N MET A 43 23.43 8.57 -29.20
CA MET A 43 24.14 8.78 -27.93
C MET A 43 23.90 7.63 -26.93
N SER A 44 22.93 6.76 -27.19
CA SER A 44 22.59 5.62 -26.35
C SER A 44 23.62 4.52 -26.57
N VAL A 45 24.38 4.22 -25.52
CA VAL A 45 25.27 3.07 -25.49
C VAL A 45 24.46 1.88 -25.03
N ASP A 46 24.42 0.82 -25.84
CA ASP A 46 23.82 -0.46 -25.41
C ASP A 46 24.44 -0.88 -24.07
N PRO A 47 23.62 -0.99 -23.01
CA PRO A 47 24.16 -1.34 -21.71
C PRO A 47 24.76 -2.75 -21.76
N PRO A 48 25.90 -2.98 -21.08
CA PRO A 48 26.50 -4.30 -21.09
C PRO A 48 25.55 -5.32 -20.43
N SER A 49 25.49 -6.55 -20.96
CA SER A 49 24.59 -7.62 -20.47
C SER A 49 24.77 -8.00 -18.99
N ASN A 50 25.90 -7.61 -18.38
CA ASN A 50 26.13 -7.74 -16.93
C ASN A 50 25.32 -6.72 -16.11
N LEU A 51 24.98 -5.56 -16.68
CA LEU A 51 24.16 -4.53 -16.04
C LEU A 51 22.71 -4.99 -15.94
N TYR A 52 22.14 -5.51 -17.03
CA TYR A 52 20.79 -6.10 -17.04
C TYR A 52 20.64 -7.18 -15.96
N ARG A 53 21.55 -8.16 -15.91
CA ARG A 53 21.55 -9.20 -14.87
C ARG A 53 21.72 -8.67 -13.45
N ARG A 54 22.39 -7.53 -13.26
CA ARG A 54 22.52 -6.87 -11.94
C ARG A 54 21.21 -6.17 -11.55
N ILE A 55 20.57 -5.51 -12.52
CA ILE A 55 19.27 -4.85 -12.34
C ILE A 55 18.20 -5.88 -12.00
N GLU A 56 18.08 -6.96 -12.78
CA GLU A 56 17.15 -8.06 -12.53
C GLU A 56 17.31 -8.66 -11.12
N ARG A 57 18.56 -8.95 -10.71
CA ARG A 57 18.85 -9.42 -9.35
C ARG A 57 18.43 -8.39 -8.30
N GLY A 58 18.71 -7.11 -8.52
CA GLY A 58 18.33 -6.03 -7.63
C GLY A 58 16.81 -5.92 -7.47
N ILE A 59 16.07 -6.01 -8.57
CA ILE A 59 14.60 -6.01 -8.59
C ILE A 59 14.07 -7.25 -7.87
N GLY A 60 14.62 -8.44 -8.15
CA GLY A 60 14.23 -9.69 -7.50
C GLY A 60 14.38 -9.66 -5.98
N VAL A 61 15.49 -9.11 -5.47
CA VAL A 61 15.71 -8.93 -4.03
C VAL A 61 14.71 -7.94 -3.42
N ARG A 62 14.48 -6.79 -4.09
CA ARG A 62 13.49 -5.80 -3.64
C ARG A 62 12.08 -6.39 -3.62
N ARG A 63 11.69 -7.11 -4.66
CA ARG A 63 10.40 -7.81 -4.77
C ARG A 63 10.23 -8.80 -3.62
N ALA A 64 11.22 -9.66 -3.37
CA ALA A 64 11.18 -10.62 -2.27
C ALA A 64 11.04 -9.93 -0.91
N ARG A 65 11.73 -8.79 -0.70
CA ARG A 65 11.63 -7.99 0.52
C ARG A 65 10.22 -7.43 0.71
N TRP A 66 9.62 -6.83 -0.32
CA TRP A 66 8.28 -6.25 -0.22
C TRP A 66 7.19 -7.29 0.00
N TRP A 67 7.30 -8.46 -0.63
CA TRP A 67 6.39 -9.58 -0.33
C TRP A 67 6.50 -10.05 1.11
N ARG A 68 7.72 -10.15 1.66
CA ARG A 68 7.91 -10.49 3.08
C ARG A 68 7.35 -9.41 4.00
N ALA A 69 7.54 -8.14 3.67
CA ALA A 69 6.98 -7.03 4.44
C ALA A 69 5.45 -7.09 4.47
N ALA A 70 4.80 -7.38 3.33
CA ALA A 70 3.35 -7.56 3.27
C ALA A 70 2.87 -8.75 4.12
N GLN A 71 3.60 -9.87 4.10
CA GLN A 71 3.28 -11.02 4.96
C GLN A 71 3.41 -10.69 6.44
N VAL A 72 4.49 -10.03 6.85
CA VAL A 72 4.71 -9.64 8.26
C VAL A 72 3.63 -8.64 8.70
N ALA A 73 3.31 -7.65 7.88
CA ALA A 73 2.25 -6.70 8.18
C ALA A 73 0.88 -7.40 8.32
N ALA A 74 0.59 -8.38 7.45
CA ALA A 74 -0.64 -9.16 7.54
C ALA A 74 -0.68 -10.00 8.82
N VAL A 75 0.46 -10.58 9.24
CA VAL A 75 0.56 -11.28 10.52
C VAL A 75 0.24 -10.34 11.67
N LEU A 76 0.83 -9.14 11.71
CA LEU A 76 0.57 -8.15 12.75
C LEU A 76 -0.90 -7.74 12.80
N LEU A 77 -1.50 -7.43 11.64
CA LEU A 77 -2.91 -7.08 11.55
C LEU A 77 -3.80 -8.23 12.07
N GLY A 78 -3.54 -9.47 11.63
CA GLY A 78 -4.29 -10.64 12.07
C GLY A 78 -4.18 -10.88 13.59
N LEU A 79 -3.00 -10.68 14.17
CA LEU A 79 -2.80 -10.78 15.62
C LEU A 79 -3.56 -9.69 16.39
N LEU A 80 -3.55 -8.44 15.92
CA LEU A 80 -4.27 -7.34 16.56
C LEU A 80 -5.79 -7.58 16.54
N ILE A 81 -6.34 -7.97 15.39
CA ILE A 81 -7.77 -8.28 15.25
C ILE A 81 -8.16 -9.48 16.15
N CYS A 82 -7.32 -10.52 16.21
CA CYS A 82 -7.55 -11.64 17.14
C CYS A 82 -7.53 -11.15 18.60
N TRP A 83 -6.58 -10.29 18.95
CA TRP A 83 -6.47 -9.73 20.29
C TRP A 83 -7.70 -8.90 20.66
N GLN A 84 -8.24 -8.10 19.72
CA GLN A 84 -9.50 -7.39 19.89
C GLN A 84 -10.64 -8.35 20.19
N GLY A 85 -10.80 -9.41 19.39
CA GLY A 85 -11.83 -10.43 19.64
C GLY A 85 -11.68 -11.12 21.01
N VAL A 86 -10.46 -11.51 21.40
CA VAL A 86 -10.21 -12.08 22.74
C VAL A 86 -10.53 -11.07 23.85
N SER A 87 -10.18 -9.80 23.66
CA SER A 87 -10.47 -8.74 24.63
C SER A 87 -11.98 -8.56 24.82
N ILE A 88 -12.77 -8.64 23.74
CA ILE A 88 -14.24 -8.58 23.81
C ILE A 88 -14.81 -9.81 24.53
N LEU A 89 -14.26 -11.02 24.32
CA LEU A 89 -14.72 -12.22 25.05
C LEU A 89 -14.56 -12.07 26.57
N ILE A 90 -13.47 -11.45 27.01
CA ILE A 90 -13.16 -11.34 28.44
C ILE A 90 -13.82 -10.09 29.04
N LEU A 91 -13.55 -8.91 28.49
CA LEU A 91 -14.03 -7.64 29.03
C LEU A 91 -15.44 -7.31 28.57
N GLY A 92 -15.76 -7.50 27.29
CA GLY A 92 -17.09 -7.16 26.74
C GLY A 92 -18.22 -7.96 27.38
N GLN A 93 -18.00 -9.25 27.60
CA GLN A 93 -18.95 -10.08 28.34
C GLN A 93 -19.10 -9.65 29.80
N TRP A 94 -17.99 -9.31 30.46
CA TRP A 94 -18.03 -8.82 31.83
C TRP A 94 -18.80 -7.50 31.92
N ILE A 95 -18.53 -6.54 31.02
CA ILE A 95 -19.19 -5.23 30.99
C ILE A 95 -20.69 -5.39 30.74
N SER A 96 -21.09 -6.12 29.69
CA SER A 96 -22.50 -6.29 29.33
C SER A 96 -23.34 -6.94 30.43
N ARG A 97 -22.77 -7.93 31.16
CA ARG A 97 -23.41 -8.53 32.36
C ARG A 97 -23.71 -7.51 33.45
N HIS A 98 -22.81 -6.56 33.68
CA HIS A 98 -22.93 -5.61 34.79
C HIS A 98 -23.72 -4.34 34.41
N LEU A 99 -23.84 -4.03 33.12
CA LEU A 99 -24.68 -2.94 32.62
C LEU A 99 -26.17 -3.33 32.53
N GLY A 100 -26.49 -4.63 32.55
CA GLY A 100 -27.87 -5.12 32.49
C GLY A 100 -28.53 -4.92 31.12
N GLU A 101 -27.73 -4.76 30.06
CA GLU A 101 -28.24 -4.56 28.71
C GLU A 101 -28.88 -5.83 28.14
N PRO A 102 -30.14 -5.77 27.66
CA PRO A 102 -30.77 -6.90 27.02
C PRO A 102 -29.96 -7.35 25.80
N TYR A 103 -29.64 -8.64 25.71
CA TYR A 103 -28.88 -9.26 24.61
C TYR A 103 -27.41 -8.79 24.44
N GLY A 104 -26.89 -7.91 25.31
CA GLY A 104 -25.53 -7.38 25.21
C GLY A 104 -24.45 -8.46 25.25
N GLU A 105 -24.63 -9.48 26.11
CA GLU A 105 -23.69 -10.61 26.21
C GLU A 105 -23.59 -11.44 24.92
N HIS A 106 -24.73 -11.62 24.24
CA HIS A 106 -24.80 -12.41 23.03
C HIS A 106 -24.12 -11.67 21.86
N MET A 107 -24.43 -10.39 21.70
CA MET A 107 -23.78 -9.54 20.69
C MET A 107 -22.28 -9.43 20.91
N ALA A 108 -21.83 -9.28 22.16
CA ALA A 108 -20.41 -9.26 22.50
C ALA A 108 -19.72 -10.59 22.13
N PHE A 109 -20.36 -11.72 22.43
CA PHE A 109 -19.82 -13.05 22.10
C PHE A 109 -19.71 -13.28 20.59
N GLU A 110 -20.78 -13.02 19.83
CA GLU A 110 -20.79 -13.23 18.38
C GLU A 110 -19.81 -12.28 17.67
N GLY A 111 -19.79 -11.01 18.07
CA GLY A 111 -18.84 -10.03 17.56
C GLY A 111 -17.40 -10.47 17.81
N ALA A 112 -17.09 -10.94 19.02
CA ALA A 112 -15.77 -11.44 19.35
C ALA A 112 -15.33 -12.64 18.50
N LEU A 113 -16.23 -13.61 18.27
CA LEU A 113 -15.97 -14.74 17.38
C LEU A 113 -15.72 -14.28 15.94
N ALA A 114 -16.48 -13.28 15.46
CA ALA A 114 -16.28 -12.72 14.14
C ALA A 114 -14.89 -12.06 14.00
N PHE A 115 -14.46 -11.27 14.98
CA PHE A 115 -13.11 -10.69 15.01
C PHE A 115 -12.03 -11.80 14.96
N ILE A 116 -12.14 -12.81 15.82
CA ILE A 116 -11.18 -13.93 15.85
C ILE A 116 -11.15 -14.66 14.50
N ALA A 117 -12.30 -14.92 13.89
CA ALA A 117 -12.38 -15.59 12.60
C ALA A 117 -11.70 -14.78 11.48
N VAL A 118 -11.94 -13.46 11.43
CA VAL A 118 -11.26 -12.57 10.48
C VAL A 118 -9.76 -12.55 10.73
N GLY A 119 -9.33 -12.40 11.98
CA GLY A 119 -7.91 -12.43 12.34
C GLY A 119 -7.21 -13.72 11.91
N ILE A 120 -7.84 -14.88 12.13
CA ILE A 120 -7.34 -16.19 11.67
C ILE A 120 -7.26 -16.25 10.14
N ALA A 121 -8.27 -15.74 9.42
CA ALA A 121 -8.25 -15.70 7.96
C ALA A 121 -7.09 -14.85 7.43
N VAL A 122 -6.84 -13.70 8.06
CA VAL A 122 -5.70 -12.83 7.73
C VAL A 122 -4.37 -13.54 8.02
N LEU A 123 -4.22 -14.19 9.18
CA LEU A 123 -3.03 -14.98 9.52
C LEU A 123 -2.77 -16.11 8.52
N ALA A 124 -3.81 -16.88 8.18
CA ALA A 124 -3.72 -17.97 7.22
C ALA A 124 -3.30 -17.47 5.83
N SER A 125 -3.82 -16.31 5.42
CA SER A 125 -3.46 -15.68 4.14
C SER A 125 -1.98 -15.32 4.05
N ALA A 126 -1.33 -14.97 5.17
CA ALA A 126 0.07 -14.56 5.20
C ALA A 126 1.04 -15.73 4.93
N THR A 127 0.59 -16.99 5.05
CA THR A 127 1.43 -18.18 4.86
C THR A 127 1.90 -18.35 3.41
N ARG A 128 1.12 -17.86 2.43
CA ARG A 128 1.41 -18.02 1.00
C ARG A 128 1.11 -16.72 0.26
N ARG A 129 2.04 -16.27 -0.59
CA ARG A 129 1.89 -15.04 -1.39
C ARG A 129 0.57 -15.00 -2.18
N ARG A 130 0.18 -16.12 -2.77
CA ARG A 130 -1.08 -16.25 -3.53
C ARG A 130 -2.35 -16.10 -2.70
N TRP A 131 -2.28 -16.19 -1.37
CA TRP A 131 -3.43 -16.10 -0.48
C TRP A 131 -3.56 -14.72 0.16
N LEU A 132 -2.50 -13.90 0.17
CA LEU A 132 -2.52 -12.53 0.71
C LEU A 132 -3.70 -11.66 0.24
N PRO A 133 -4.17 -11.73 -1.03
CA PRO A 133 -5.35 -10.97 -1.44
C PRO A 133 -6.60 -11.25 -0.58
N LEU A 134 -6.77 -12.50 -0.11
CA LEU A 134 -7.87 -12.86 0.79
C LEU A 134 -7.75 -12.15 2.14
N GLY A 135 -6.54 -12.08 2.70
CA GLY A 135 -6.29 -11.34 3.94
C GLY A 135 -6.49 -9.84 3.79
N ILE A 136 -6.21 -9.29 2.60
CA ILE A 136 -6.48 -7.88 2.30
C ILE A 136 -7.98 -7.63 2.31
N VAL A 137 -8.75 -8.41 1.56
CA VAL A 137 -10.21 -8.25 1.47
C VAL A 137 -10.87 -8.45 2.84
N ALA A 138 -10.42 -9.42 3.63
CA ALA A 138 -10.98 -9.69 4.94
C ALA A 138 -10.55 -8.68 6.01
N GLY A 139 -9.26 -8.37 6.09
CA GLY A 139 -8.67 -7.64 7.22
C GLY A 139 -8.54 -6.14 7.03
N VAL A 140 -8.24 -5.66 5.81
CA VAL A 140 -7.97 -4.23 5.59
C VAL A 140 -9.22 -3.36 5.80
N PRO A 141 -10.40 -3.68 5.24
CA PRO A 141 -11.60 -2.89 5.51
C PRO A 141 -11.93 -2.81 7.01
N LEU A 142 -11.80 -3.94 7.71
CA LEU A 142 -12.06 -4.01 9.14
C LEU A 142 -11.05 -3.17 9.94
N GLY A 143 -9.74 -3.34 9.69
CA GLY A 143 -8.70 -2.56 10.38
C GLY A 143 -8.81 -1.06 10.13
N LEU A 144 -9.18 -0.64 8.91
CA LEU A 144 -9.44 0.78 8.61
C LEU A 144 -10.66 1.32 9.35
N ALA A 145 -11.74 0.53 9.43
CA ALA A 145 -12.93 0.91 10.18
C ALA A 145 -12.63 1.06 11.68
N LEU A 146 -11.86 0.13 12.27
CA LEU A 146 -11.40 0.23 13.65
C LEU A 146 -10.51 1.46 13.85
N GLY A 147 -9.53 1.69 12.98
CA GLY A 147 -8.68 2.89 13.04
C GLY A 147 -9.46 4.20 12.99
N ALA A 148 -10.51 4.29 12.18
CA ALA A 148 -11.40 5.44 12.15
C ALA A 148 -12.23 5.54 13.45
N HIS A 149 -12.68 4.41 13.99
CA HIS A 149 -13.42 4.35 15.25
C HIS A 149 -12.57 4.76 16.47
N GLY A 150 -11.26 4.54 16.44
CA GLY A 150 -10.35 4.98 17.51
C GLY A 150 -10.25 6.50 17.67
N VAL A 151 -10.64 7.29 16.66
CA VAL A 151 -10.59 8.78 16.70
C VAL A 151 -11.50 9.34 17.80
N PRO A 152 -12.81 9.05 17.81
CA PRO A 152 -13.67 9.50 18.90
C PRO A 152 -13.34 8.85 20.26
N GLU A 153 -12.86 7.61 20.29
CA GLU A 153 -12.53 6.92 21.55
C GLU A 153 -11.31 7.49 22.28
N ALA A 154 -10.43 8.22 21.60
CA ALA A 154 -9.18 8.72 22.19
C ALA A 154 -9.40 9.59 23.44
N THR A 155 -10.56 10.24 23.55
CA THR A 155 -10.94 11.05 24.71
C THR A 155 -11.65 10.27 25.81
N GLU A 156 -12.17 9.09 25.52
CA GLU A 156 -13.00 8.29 26.43
C GLU A 156 -12.23 7.09 26.99
N PHE A 157 -11.46 6.41 26.14
CA PHE A 157 -10.74 5.20 26.50
C PHE A 157 -9.43 5.08 25.71
N ALA A 158 -8.36 5.65 26.27
CA ALA A 158 -7.06 5.71 25.62
C ALA A 158 -6.50 4.34 25.20
N TRP A 159 -6.77 3.28 25.97
CA TRP A 159 -6.30 1.94 25.62
C TRP A 159 -7.00 1.36 24.39
N GLY A 160 -8.32 1.53 24.28
CA GLY A 160 -9.08 1.11 23.09
C GLY A 160 -8.66 1.90 21.86
N ALA A 161 -8.51 3.20 22.00
CA ALA A 161 -8.02 4.05 20.92
C ALA A 161 -6.65 3.61 20.40
N VAL A 162 -5.69 3.30 21.28
CA VAL A 162 -4.36 2.81 20.88
C VAL A 162 -4.46 1.50 20.09
N LEU A 163 -5.29 0.56 20.54
CA LEU A 163 -5.50 -0.71 19.84
C LEU A 163 -6.10 -0.48 18.44
N HIS A 164 -7.19 0.29 18.38
CA HIS A 164 -7.88 0.64 17.14
C HIS A 164 -6.97 1.37 16.14
N PHE A 165 -6.18 2.34 16.59
CA PHE A 165 -5.19 3.00 15.73
C PHE A 165 -4.10 2.03 15.24
N SER A 166 -3.65 1.11 16.09
CA SER A 166 -2.66 0.11 15.71
C SER A 166 -3.20 -0.80 14.60
N GLU A 167 -4.47 -1.20 14.67
CA GLU A 167 -5.15 -1.97 13.63
C GLU A 167 -5.25 -1.20 12.32
N GLY A 168 -5.64 0.08 12.39
CA GLY A 168 -5.70 0.96 11.22
C GLY A 168 -4.34 1.15 10.54
N ILE A 169 -3.30 1.40 11.32
CA ILE A 169 -1.92 1.54 10.81
C ILE A 169 -1.46 0.22 10.18
N ALA A 170 -1.68 -0.91 10.84
CA ALA A 170 -1.32 -2.21 10.28
C ALA A 170 -2.04 -2.49 8.95
N ALA A 171 -3.33 -2.14 8.84
CA ALA A 171 -4.10 -2.27 7.61
C ALA A 171 -3.52 -1.42 6.46
N ILE A 172 -3.14 -0.16 6.74
CA ILE A 172 -2.48 0.72 5.76
C ILE A 172 -1.14 0.11 5.32
N VAL A 173 -0.33 -0.37 6.27
CA VAL A 173 0.98 -0.97 5.96
C VAL A 173 0.82 -2.21 5.10
N VAL A 174 -0.15 -3.09 5.38
CA VAL A 174 -0.48 -4.25 4.53
C VAL A 174 -0.81 -3.80 3.12
N LEU A 175 -1.72 -2.83 2.97
CA LEU A 175 -2.19 -2.36 1.67
C LEU A 175 -1.05 -1.76 0.84
N VAL A 176 -0.22 -0.90 1.45
CA VAL A 176 0.90 -0.24 0.78
C VAL A 176 1.98 -1.25 0.38
N THR A 177 2.40 -2.12 1.31
CA THR A 177 3.45 -3.10 1.04
C THR A 177 3.02 -4.12 -0.02
N PHE A 178 1.75 -4.55 0.00
CA PHE A 178 1.18 -5.37 -1.05
C PHE A 178 1.12 -4.64 -2.39
N GLY A 179 0.64 -3.39 -2.43
CA GLY A 179 0.56 -2.60 -3.67
C GLY A 179 1.93 -2.38 -4.32
N VAL A 180 2.96 -2.13 -3.51
CA VAL A 180 4.35 -2.03 -3.98
C VAL A 180 4.85 -3.39 -4.51
N ALA A 181 4.65 -4.48 -3.77
CA ALA A 181 5.05 -5.82 -4.19
C ALA A 181 4.34 -6.28 -5.49
N TRP A 182 3.07 -5.89 -5.62
CA TRP A 182 2.24 -6.15 -6.81
C TRP A 182 2.75 -5.37 -8.02
N ARG A 183 3.05 -4.08 -7.87
CA ARG A 183 3.65 -3.27 -8.96
C ARG A 183 4.94 -3.87 -9.50
N TYR A 184 5.85 -4.27 -8.61
CA TYR A 184 7.10 -4.95 -9.02
C TYR A 184 6.87 -6.29 -9.71
N SER A 185 5.68 -6.89 -9.59
CA SER A 185 5.35 -8.16 -10.26
C SER A 185 4.67 -7.96 -11.61
N ARG A 186 4.16 -6.76 -11.94
CA ARG A 186 3.53 -6.45 -13.24
C ARG A 186 4.53 -6.02 -14.32
N VAL A 187 5.64 -5.40 -13.94
CA VAL A 187 6.68 -4.95 -14.88
C VAL A 187 7.25 -6.12 -15.69
N GLU A 188 7.35 -7.30 -15.08
CA GLU A 188 7.90 -8.52 -15.69
C GLU A 188 6.94 -9.15 -16.72
N GLY A 189 5.63 -9.15 -16.45
CA GLY A 189 4.64 -9.73 -17.37
C GLY A 189 4.44 -8.93 -18.66
N ALA A 190 4.86 -7.67 -18.70
CA ALA A 190 4.82 -6.85 -19.91
C ALA A 190 6.04 -7.07 -20.82
N GLU A 191 7.15 -7.60 -20.29
CA GLU A 191 8.36 -7.92 -21.06
C GLU A 191 8.30 -9.33 -21.69
N ASP A 192 7.54 -10.27 -21.11
CA ASP A 192 7.36 -11.64 -21.64
C ASP A 192 6.32 -11.73 -22.78
N ASP A 193 5.47 -10.72 -22.97
CA ASP A 193 4.42 -10.67 -24.00
C ASP A 193 4.85 -9.89 -25.28
N MET A 194 6.10 -9.41 -25.35
CA MET A 194 6.71 -8.74 -26.52
C MET A 194 7.77 -9.63 -27.19
#